data_AF-E2BR55-F1
#
_entry.id   AF-E2BR55-F1
#
_cell.length_a   1.000
_cell.length_b   1.000
_cell.length_c   1.000
_cell.angle_alpha   90.00
_cell.angle_beta   90.00
_cell.angle_gamma   90.00
#
_symmetry.space_group_name_H-M   'P 1'
#
loop_
_entity.id
_entity.type
_entity.pdbx_description
1 polymer ?
#
loop_
_entity_poly.entity_id
_entity_poly.type
_entity_poly.pdbx_seq_one_letter_code
_entity_poly.pdbx_strand_id
1 'polypeptide(L)'
;MNSVNEERLPNMSDTINSNVDSIEREPSITHQKHISKQVDSEKEREKLHIPRGKPKSGRVWKEQKTKFSSIIKTRGIRLSFAKKQKLREDLKRVKQMSRAIKAQKHEEKEAKKQRRRENLKRAEENRKKSEVVQVITNTAKIKRMKKKQLRMIEKRDTTKV
;
A
#
# COMPACT_ATOMS: atom_id res chain seq x y z
N MET A 1 15.34 45.53 2.00
CA MET A 1 14.05 45.01 1.53
C MET A 1 14.32 44.10 0.35
N ASN A 2 14.42 42.78 0.55
CA ASN A 2 14.46 41.80 -0.54
C ASN A 2 13.60 40.61 -0.09
N SER A 3 12.37 40.53 -0.63
CA SER A 3 11.45 39.41 -0.42
C SER A 3 11.96 38.21 -1.21
N VAL A 4 12.30 37.14 -0.50
CA VAL A 4 12.64 35.84 -1.09
C VAL A 4 11.33 35.11 -1.37
N ASN A 5 10.99 34.96 -2.66
CA ASN A 5 9.89 34.11 -3.11
C ASN A 5 10.21 32.67 -2.75
N GLU A 6 9.47 32.13 -1.78
CA GLU A 6 9.52 30.74 -1.38
C GLU A 6 8.66 29.93 -2.38
N GLU A 7 9.31 29.19 -3.28
CA GLU A 7 8.63 28.26 -4.18
C GLU A 7 7.98 27.12 -3.38
N ARG A 8 6.68 27.29 -3.14
CA ARG A 8 5.83 26.30 -2.46
C ARG A 8 5.65 25.08 -3.38
N LEU A 9 6.29 23.96 -3.03
CA LEU A 9 6.06 22.67 -3.70
C LEU A 9 4.59 22.26 -3.56
N PRO A 10 3.92 21.81 -4.64
CA PRO A 10 2.51 21.47 -4.62
C PRO A 10 2.24 20.30 -3.67
N ASN A 11 1.28 20.48 -2.78
CA ASN A 11 0.88 19.48 -1.81
C ASN A 11 0.05 18.39 -2.54
N MET A 12 0.07 17.12 -2.10
CA MET A 12 -0.65 16.04 -2.80
C MET A 12 -2.17 16.26 -2.92
N SER A 13 -2.74 17.18 -2.13
CA SER A 13 -4.12 17.66 -2.26
C SER A 13 -4.38 18.49 -3.52
N ASP A 14 -3.36 19.16 -4.04
CA ASP A 14 -3.49 20.16 -5.10
C ASP A 14 -3.62 19.49 -6.49
N THR A 15 -3.11 18.26 -6.63
CA THR A 15 -3.22 17.45 -7.86
C THR A 15 -4.63 16.86 -8.06
N ILE A 16 -5.45 16.81 -7.01
CA ILE A 16 -6.80 16.23 -7.10
C ILE A 16 -7.81 17.25 -7.65
N ASN A 17 -7.57 18.54 -7.46
CA ASN A 17 -8.50 19.61 -7.88
C ASN A 17 -8.26 20.12 -9.31
N SER A 18 -7.05 19.96 -9.88
CA SER A 18 -6.77 20.44 -11.25
C SER A 18 -7.45 19.62 -12.35
N ASN A 19 -7.99 18.44 -12.03
CA ASN A 19 -8.63 17.56 -13.00
C ASN A 19 -10.16 17.73 -13.09
N VAL A 20 -10.72 18.70 -12.35
CA VAL A 20 -12.14 19.07 -12.35
C VAL A 20 -12.45 20.26 -13.26
N ASP A 21 -11.48 21.14 -13.53
CA ASP A 21 -11.70 22.40 -14.24
C ASP A 21 -11.47 22.36 -15.76
N SER A 22 -11.11 21.21 -16.35
CA SER A 22 -10.86 21.09 -17.80
C SER A 22 -12.02 20.49 -18.62
N ILE A 23 -13.25 20.53 -18.10
CA ILE A 23 -14.45 20.17 -18.88
C ILE A 23 -15.18 21.48 -19.21
N GLU A 24 -14.69 22.15 -20.26
CA GLU A 24 -15.39 23.27 -20.88
C GLU A 24 -16.72 22.81 -21.49
N ARG A 25 -17.74 23.66 -21.35
CA ARG A 25 -19.12 23.48 -21.80
C ARG A 25 -19.22 23.77 -23.30
N GLU A 26 -19.68 22.81 -24.08
CA GLU A 26 -20.21 23.03 -25.44
C GLU A 26 -21.72 23.36 -25.39
N PRO A 27 -22.23 24.32 -26.20
CA PRO A 27 -23.63 24.74 -26.17
C PRO A 27 -24.58 23.89 -27.05
N SER A 28 -25.69 23.49 -26.43
CA SER A 28 -27.06 23.26 -26.93
C SER A 28 -27.33 22.51 -28.25
N ILE A 29 -28.09 21.41 -28.14
CA ILE A 29 -29.22 21.13 -29.05
C ILE A 29 -30.46 20.84 -28.20
N THR A 30 -31.40 21.78 -28.23
CA THR A 30 -32.73 21.68 -27.60
C THR A 30 -33.55 20.61 -28.31
N HIS A 31 -33.55 19.38 -27.80
CA HIS A 31 -34.56 18.38 -28.17
C HIS A 31 -35.84 18.66 -27.38
N GLN A 32 -36.85 19.18 -28.07
CA GLN A 32 -38.21 19.31 -27.54
C GLN A 32 -38.71 17.92 -27.11
N LYS A 33 -38.77 17.68 -25.80
CA LYS A 33 -39.46 16.51 -25.26
C LYS A 33 -40.96 16.71 -25.46
N HIS A 34 -41.53 15.86 -26.31
CA HIS A 34 -42.96 15.58 -26.31
C HIS A 34 -43.33 15.09 -24.90
N ILE A 35 -44.01 15.93 -24.12
CA ILE A 35 -44.66 15.53 -22.89
C ILE A 35 -45.85 14.64 -23.28
N SER A 36 -45.61 13.34 -23.33
CA SER A 36 -46.70 12.38 -23.16
C SER A 36 -47.08 12.42 -21.69
N LYS A 37 -48.29 12.92 -21.39
CA LYS A 37 -48.95 12.81 -20.09
C LYS A 37 -48.89 11.36 -19.59
N GLN A 38 -47.94 11.05 -18.71
CA GLN A 38 -47.97 9.87 -17.85
C GLN A 38 -48.81 10.26 -16.64
N VAL A 39 -50.11 10.04 -16.76
CA VAL A 39 -51.09 10.34 -15.71
C VAL A 39 -51.03 9.22 -14.67
N ASP A 40 -50.67 9.58 -13.43
CA ASP A 40 -51.09 9.00 -12.15
C ASP A 40 -51.12 7.45 -12.00
N SER A 41 -49.97 6.77 -12.11
CA SER A 41 -49.88 5.37 -11.65
C SER A 41 -49.69 5.22 -10.12
N GLU A 42 -49.36 6.32 -9.44
CA GLU A 42 -49.08 6.32 -8.00
C GLU A 42 -50.36 6.44 -7.17
N LYS A 43 -51.34 7.23 -7.65
CA LYS A 43 -52.69 7.34 -7.04
C LYS A 43 -53.56 6.09 -7.22
N GLU A 44 -53.28 5.24 -8.20
CA GLU A 44 -53.98 3.95 -8.35
C GLU A 44 -53.49 2.89 -7.35
N ARG A 45 -52.24 2.96 -6.88
CA ARG A 45 -51.67 1.97 -5.95
C ARG A 45 -52.18 2.10 -4.52
N GLU A 46 -52.57 3.30 -4.10
CA GLU A 46 -53.17 3.52 -2.78
C GLU A 46 -54.57 2.92 -2.64
N LYS A 47 -55.28 2.66 -3.75
CA LYS A 47 -56.69 2.24 -3.74
C LYS A 47 -56.93 0.73 -3.55
N LEU A 48 -55.90 -0.11 -3.48
CA LEU A 48 -56.06 -1.57 -3.38
C LEU A 48 -55.31 -2.22 -2.21
N HIS A 49 -55.04 -1.48 -1.13
CA HIS A 49 -54.53 -2.09 0.09
C HIS A 49 -55.69 -2.72 0.87
N ILE A 50 -56.13 -3.92 0.44
CA ILE A 50 -57.15 -4.68 1.16
C ILE A 50 -56.57 -5.10 2.52
N PRO A 51 -57.10 -4.59 3.66
CA PRO A 51 -56.60 -4.96 4.97
C PRO A 51 -56.83 -6.45 5.21
N ARG A 52 -55.77 -7.17 5.62
CA ARG A 52 -55.87 -8.60 5.91
C ARG A 52 -56.36 -8.83 7.33
N GLY A 53 -57.21 -9.85 7.50
CA GLY A 53 -57.68 -10.27 8.83
C GLY A 53 -56.52 -10.71 9.73
N LYS A 54 -56.61 -10.34 11.01
CA LYS A 54 -55.68 -10.80 12.05
C LYS A 54 -56.09 -12.21 12.51
N PRO A 55 -55.15 -13.17 12.67
CA PRO A 55 -55.46 -14.47 13.24
C PRO A 55 -55.90 -14.34 14.71
N LYS A 56 -56.74 -15.25 15.19
CA LYS A 56 -57.30 -15.24 16.55
C LYS A 56 -56.22 -15.18 17.65
N SER A 57 -55.06 -15.77 17.40
CA SER A 57 -53.90 -15.79 18.29
C SER A 57 -53.08 -14.50 18.30
N GLY A 58 -53.38 -13.52 17.44
CA GLY A 58 -52.63 -12.26 17.30
C GLY A 58 -51.22 -12.39 16.72
N ARG A 59 -50.67 -13.60 16.63
CA ARG A 59 -49.30 -13.87 16.16
C ARG A 59 -49.29 -14.41 14.73
N VAL A 60 -48.73 -13.63 13.80
CA VAL A 60 -48.50 -14.03 12.42
C VAL A 60 -47.09 -14.63 12.32
N TRP A 61 -46.98 -15.93 12.08
CA TRP A 61 -45.70 -16.64 12.03
C TRP A 61 -45.11 -16.77 10.60
N LYS A 62 -45.83 -16.32 9.57
CA LYS A 62 -45.39 -16.33 8.17
C LYS A 62 -45.20 -14.89 7.66
N GLU A 63 -44.08 -14.64 7.00
CA GLU A 63 -43.85 -13.36 6.32
C GLU A 63 -44.69 -13.22 5.06
N GLN A 64 -45.03 -11.99 4.69
CA GLN A 64 -45.78 -11.71 3.47
C GLN A 64 -44.89 -11.95 2.24
N LYS A 65 -45.31 -12.85 1.36
CA LYS A 65 -44.63 -13.08 0.08
C LYS A 65 -44.84 -11.85 -0.82
N THR A 66 -43.75 -11.20 -1.19
CA THR A 66 -43.76 -10.16 -2.21
C THR A 66 -43.91 -10.80 -3.60
N LYS A 67 -44.53 -10.09 -4.55
CA LYS A 67 -44.66 -10.58 -5.93
C LYS A 67 -43.27 -10.60 -6.57
N PHE A 68 -42.94 -11.63 -7.35
CA PHE A 68 -41.66 -11.68 -8.10
C PHE A 68 -41.40 -10.45 -9.00
N SER A 69 -42.46 -9.71 -9.37
CA SER A 69 -42.36 -8.45 -10.10
C SER A 69 -41.83 -7.27 -9.28
N SER A 70 -41.80 -7.35 -7.94
CA SER A 70 -41.16 -6.33 -7.09
C SER A 70 -39.64 -6.49 -7.02
N ILE A 71 -39.09 -7.59 -7.53
CA ILE A 71 -37.65 -7.78 -7.67
C ILE A 71 -37.19 -6.92 -8.84
N ILE A 72 -36.44 -5.87 -8.54
CA ILE A 72 -35.82 -5.00 -9.55
C ILE A 72 -34.86 -5.88 -10.36
N LYS A 73 -35.26 -6.21 -11.59
CA LYS A 73 -34.41 -6.92 -12.57
C LYS A 73 -33.42 -5.92 -13.15
N THR A 74 -32.41 -5.54 -12.37
CA THR A 74 -31.33 -4.69 -12.88
C THR A 74 -30.69 -5.40 -14.09
N ARG A 75 -30.50 -4.71 -15.22
CA ARG A 75 -29.69 -5.26 -16.31
C ARG A 75 -28.35 -5.64 -15.70
N GLY A 76 -28.00 -6.93 -15.77
CA GLY A 76 -27.19 -7.59 -14.74
C GLY A 76 -25.86 -6.93 -14.38
N ILE A 77 -25.27 -7.39 -13.28
CA ILE A 77 -23.98 -6.94 -12.67
C ILE A 77 -22.77 -7.00 -13.63
N ARG A 78 -22.98 -7.42 -14.88
CA ARG A 78 -21.95 -7.59 -15.90
C ARG A 78 -21.47 -6.22 -16.40
N LEU A 79 -20.23 -5.90 -16.06
CA LEU A 79 -19.50 -4.77 -16.64
C LEU A 79 -19.36 -4.96 -18.16
N SER A 80 -19.45 -3.85 -18.91
CA SER A 80 -19.14 -3.83 -20.34
C SER A 80 -17.67 -4.21 -20.59
N PHE A 81 -17.37 -4.69 -21.80
CA PHE A 81 -16.02 -5.10 -22.16
C PHE A 81 -15.00 -3.97 -22.00
N ALA A 82 -15.34 -2.75 -22.45
CA ALA A 82 -14.49 -1.56 -22.29
C ALA A 82 -14.16 -1.27 -20.81
N LYS A 83 -15.14 -1.39 -19.91
CA LYS A 83 -14.92 -1.21 -18.46
C LYS A 83 -14.00 -2.29 -17.89
N LYS A 84 -14.11 -3.54 -18.34
CA LYS A 84 -13.21 -4.62 -17.94
C LYS A 84 -11.77 -4.39 -18.41
N GLN A 85 -11.61 -3.89 -19.64
CA GLN A 85 -10.28 -3.63 -20.18
C GLN A 85 -9.58 -2.49 -19.43
N LYS A 86 -10.29 -1.38 -19.19
CA LYS A 86 -9.78 -0.29 -18.34
C LYS A 86 -9.36 -0.78 -16.96
N LEU A 87 -10.19 -1.61 -16.31
CA LEU A 87 -9.85 -2.17 -14.99
C LEU A 87 -8.59 -3.03 -15.03
N ARG A 88 -8.37 -3.82 -16.10
CA ARG A 88 -7.16 -4.64 -16.25
C ARG A 88 -5.92 -3.76 -16.41
N GLU A 89 -6.01 -2.71 -17.20
CA GLU A 89 -4.92 -1.75 -17.41
C GLU A 89 -4.57 -1.01 -16.12
N ASP A 90 -5.57 -0.56 -15.38
CA ASP A 90 -5.39 0.12 -14.10
C ASP A 90 -4.73 -0.81 -13.07
N LEU A 91 -5.21 -2.05 -12.96
CA LEU A 91 -4.59 -3.06 -12.09
C LEU A 91 -3.14 -3.37 -12.50
N LYS A 92 -2.85 -3.42 -13.81
CA LYS A 92 -1.48 -3.64 -14.31
C LYS A 92 -0.58 -2.48 -13.90
N ARG A 93 -1.04 -1.23 -14.09
CA ARG A 93 -0.31 -0.01 -13.72
C ARG A 93 -0.02 0.01 -12.21
N VAL A 94 -1.02 -0.22 -11.36
CA VAL A 94 -0.86 -0.27 -9.90
C VAL A 94 0.12 -1.35 -9.47
N LYS A 95 0.03 -2.56 -10.06
CA LYS A 95 0.97 -3.65 -9.75
C LYS A 95 2.41 -3.30 -10.16
N GLN A 96 2.60 -2.67 -11.32
CA GLN A 96 3.92 -2.24 -11.78
C GLN A 96 4.52 -1.19 -10.83
N MET A 97 3.75 -0.18 -10.45
CA MET A 97 4.19 0.83 -9.48
C MET A 97 4.54 0.20 -8.12
N SER A 98 3.71 -0.71 -7.61
CA SER A 98 3.99 -1.42 -6.36
C SER A 98 5.26 -2.26 -6.43
N ARG A 99 5.49 -2.96 -7.55
CA ARG A 99 6.72 -3.74 -7.77
C ARG A 99 7.95 -2.85 -7.82
N ALA A 100 7.89 -1.71 -8.51
CA ALA A 100 8.99 -0.75 -8.58
C ALA A 100 9.39 -0.23 -7.19
N ILE A 101 8.41 0.18 -6.37
CA ILE A 101 8.65 0.64 -5.00
C ILE A 101 9.29 -0.45 -4.13
N LYS A 102 8.82 -1.70 -4.26
CA LYS A 102 9.40 -2.83 -3.52
C LYS A 102 10.83 -3.14 -3.96
N ALA A 103 11.11 -3.06 -5.25
CA ALA A 103 12.44 -3.29 -5.80
C ALA A 103 13.43 -2.24 -5.29
N GLN A 104 13.07 -0.95 -5.34
CA GLN A 104 13.89 0.15 -4.81
C GLN A 104 14.22 -0.06 -3.32
N LYS A 105 13.20 -0.34 -2.49
CA LYS A 105 13.41 -0.62 -1.06
C LYS A 105 14.27 -1.85 -0.80
N HIS A 106 14.22 -2.85 -1.68
CA HIS A 106 15.06 -4.04 -1.56
C HIS A 106 16.51 -3.73 -1.91
N GLU A 107 16.74 -3.02 -3.01
CA GLU A 107 18.06 -2.58 -3.45
C GLU A 107 18.76 -1.69 -2.40
N GLU A 108 18.04 -0.73 -1.82
CA GLU A 108 18.55 0.10 -0.72
C GLU A 108 19.00 -0.74 0.49
N LYS A 109 18.20 -1.76 0.86
CA LYS A 109 18.52 -2.65 1.98
C LYS A 109 19.74 -3.52 1.68
N GLU A 110 19.83 -4.07 0.48
CA GLU A 110 20.98 -4.88 0.07
C GLU A 110 22.25 -4.02 -0.01
N ALA A 111 22.18 -2.81 -0.55
CA ALA A 111 23.30 -1.87 -0.55
C ALA A 111 23.78 -1.54 0.88
N LYS A 112 22.85 -1.32 1.82
CA LYS A 112 23.20 -1.09 3.23
C LYS A 112 23.84 -2.32 3.88
N LYS A 113 23.33 -3.52 3.60
CA LYS A 113 23.94 -4.77 4.10
C LYS A 113 25.34 -4.96 3.54
N GLN A 114 25.53 -4.69 2.25
CA GLN A 114 26.81 -4.84 1.58
C GLN A 114 27.85 -3.85 2.13
N ARG A 115 27.48 -2.58 2.28
CA ARG A 115 28.32 -1.57 2.96
C ARG A 115 28.69 -2.01 4.39
N ARG A 116 27.75 -2.58 5.14
CA ARG A 116 28.03 -3.08 6.50
C ARG A 116 29.02 -4.24 6.48
N ARG A 117 28.86 -5.20 5.57
CA ARG A 117 29.78 -6.34 5.40
C ARG A 117 31.18 -5.86 5.05
N GLU A 118 31.30 -4.91 4.12
CA GLU A 118 32.59 -4.31 3.73
C GLU A 118 33.25 -3.56 4.88
N ASN A 119 32.47 -2.77 5.63
CA ASN A 119 32.98 -2.06 6.81
C ASN A 119 33.45 -3.02 7.91
N LEU A 120 32.72 -4.12 8.14
CA LEU A 120 33.14 -5.15 9.09
C LEU A 120 34.45 -5.82 8.66
N LYS A 121 34.55 -6.21 7.37
CA LYS A 121 35.80 -6.78 6.82
C LYS A 121 36.97 -5.81 6.97
N ARG A 122 36.77 -4.54 6.61
CA ARG A 122 37.79 -3.49 6.75
C ARG A 122 38.17 -3.27 8.22
N ALA A 123 37.20 -3.30 9.13
CA ALA A 123 37.47 -3.18 10.57
C ALA A 123 38.26 -4.38 11.11
N GLU A 124 37.96 -5.60 10.67
CA GLU A 124 38.73 -6.81 11.03
C GLU A 124 40.16 -6.75 10.49
N GLU A 125 40.34 -6.34 9.24
CA GLU A 125 41.66 -6.13 8.65
C GLU A 125 42.45 -5.04 9.37
N ASN A 126 41.80 -3.91 9.67
CA ASN A 126 42.42 -2.82 10.42
C ASN A 126 42.78 -3.28 11.83
N ARG A 127 41.91 -4.04 12.52
CA ARG A 127 42.20 -4.61 13.83
C ARG A 127 43.44 -5.50 13.79
N LYS A 128 43.56 -6.37 12.77
CA LYS A 128 44.75 -7.20 12.57
C LYS A 128 46.01 -6.37 12.29
N LYS A 129 45.90 -5.31 11.47
CA LYS A 129 47.02 -4.42 11.13
C LYS A 129 47.47 -3.54 12.30
N SER A 130 46.53 -3.05 13.11
CA SER A 130 46.81 -2.22 14.28
C SER A 130 47.19 -3.02 15.51
N GLU A 131 47.08 -4.35 15.47
CA GLU A 131 47.44 -5.20 16.59
C GLU A 131 48.95 -5.15 16.82
N VAL A 132 49.35 -4.41 17.85
CA VAL A 132 50.75 -4.33 18.28
C VAL A 132 51.07 -5.55 19.12
N VAL A 133 51.91 -6.43 18.58
CA VAL A 133 52.31 -7.68 19.22
C VAL A 133 53.72 -7.56 19.78
N GLN A 134 53.95 -8.14 20.96
CA GLN A 134 55.28 -8.29 21.53
C GLN A 134 55.82 -9.68 21.17
N VAL A 135 56.93 -9.73 20.42
CA VAL A 135 57.61 -11.01 20.13
C VAL A 135 58.31 -11.49 21.39
N ILE A 136 57.90 -12.65 21.91
CA ILE A 136 58.51 -13.26 23.09
C ILE A 136 59.64 -14.19 22.65
N THR A 137 60.88 -13.73 22.81
CA THR A 137 62.07 -14.51 22.44
C THR A 137 62.43 -15.59 23.47
N ASN A 138 62.17 -15.34 24.76
CA ASN A 138 62.49 -16.29 25.85
C ASN A 138 61.23 -16.94 26.44
N THR A 139 61.06 -18.25 26.20
CA THR A 139 59.90 -19.03 26.63
C THR A 139 59.90 -19.37 28.13
N ALA A 140 61.04 -19.32 28.81
CA ALA A 140 61.13 -19.57 30.25
C ALA A 140 60.38 -18.50 31.06
N LYS A 141 60.23 -17.28 30.52
CA LYS A 141 59.44 -16.21 31.18
C LYS A 141 57.97 -16.59 31.30
N ILE A 142 57.34 -17.07 30.22
CA ILE A 142 55.93 -17.50 30.24
C ILE A 142 55.73 -18.66 31.23
N LYS A 143 56.65 -19.62 31.24
CA LYS A 143 56.59 -20.79 32.15
C LYS A 143 56.65 -20.41 33.63
N ARG A 144 57.26 -19.27 33.98
CA ARG A 144 57.37 -18.77 35.35
C ARG A 144 56.19 -17.87 35.77
N MET A 145 55.32 -17.47 34.86
CA MET A 145 54.21 -16.56 35.16
C MET A 145 53.08 -17.25 35.94
N LYS A 146 52.32 -16.46 36.71
CA LYS A 146 51.17 -16.95 37.46
C LYS A 146 50.03 -17.32 36.51
N LYS A 147 49.26 -18.37 36.84
CA LYS A 147 48.08 -18.83 36.06
C LYS A 147 47.08 -17.71 35.73
N LYS A 148 46.91 -16.71 36.60
CA LYS A 148 46.02 -15.55 36.32
C LYS A 148 46.54 -14.66 35.19
N GLN A 149 47.86 -14.42 35.12
CA GLN A 149 48.47 -13.60 34.07
C GLN A 149 48.44 -14.34 32.73
N LEU A 150 48.64 -15.65 32.73
CA LEU A 150 48.54 -16.48 31.52
C LEU A 150 47.14 -16.44 30.87
N ARG A 151 46.07 -16.20 31.65
CA ARG A 151 44.71 -16.06 31.13
C ARG A 151 44.49 -14.73 30.39
N MET A 152 45.33 -13.73 30.63
CA MET A 152 45.25 -12.41 29.97
C MET A 152 46.05 -12.33 28.67
N ILE A 153 46.93 -13.32 28.42
CA ILE A 153 47.77 -13.33 27.22
C ILE A 153 46.99 -13.99 26.09
N GLU A 154 46.83 -13.25 25.00
CA GLU A 154 46.36 -13.80 23.73
C GLU A 154 47.54 -14.08 22.81
N LYS A 155 47.53 -15.24 22.13
CA LYS A 155 48.58 -15.60 21.17
C LYS A 155 48.18 -15.13 19.78
N ARG A 156 49.14 -14.56 19.05
CA ARG A 156 49.02 -14.14 17.66
C ARG A 156 50.20 -14.67 16.85
N ASP A 157 49.93 -15.07 15.61
CA ASP A 157 50.97 -15.52 14.70
C ASP A 157 51.69 -14.33 14.08
N THR A 158 53.02 -14.35 14.17
CA THR A 158 53.91 -13.34 13.59
C THR A 158 54.83 -13.93 12.52
N THR A 159 54.73 -15.23 12.25
CA THR A 159 55.39 -15.90 11.14
C THR A 159 54.81 -15.37 9.84
N LYS A 160 55.55 -14.48 9.16
CA LYS A 160 55.24 -14.05 7.79
C LYS A 160 55.31 -15.30 6.91
N VAL A 161 54.20 -15.62 6.23
CA VAL A 161 54.17 -16.55 5.09
C VAL A 161 54.78 -15.86 3.89
#